data_AF-A0A2U3RTE4-F1
#
_entry.id   AF-A0A2U3RTE4-F1
#
_cell.length_a   1.000
_cell.length_b   1.000
_cell.length_c   1.000
_cell.angle_alpha   90.00
_cell.angle_beta   90.00
_cell.angle_gamma   90.00
#
_symmetry.space_group_name_H-M   'P 1'
#
loop_
_entity.id
_entity.type
_entity.pdbx_description
1 polymer ?
#
loop_
_entity_poly.entity_id
_entity_poly.type
_entity_poly.pdbx_seq_one_letter_code
_entity_poly.pdbx_strand_id
1 'polypeptide(L)'
;MLKRLLIQLQNIKVYKKFIIILNYQKKSKKNPLTKNDKKNNRRLAGERVVNENVIGMLKRFKIIADKYRNRCKRFGLRFNLISGIYNFDLP
;
A
#
# COMPACT_ATOMS: atom_id res chain seq x y z
N MET A 1 -5.67 -17.66 -3.02
CA MET A 1 -6.90 -17.09 -3.63
C MET A 1 -7.16 -15.63 -3.22
N LEU A 2 -7.06 -15.25 -1.94
CA LEU A 2 -7.21 -13.84 -1.49
C LEU A 2 -6.15 -12.86 -2.05
N LYS A 3 -4.94 -13.34 -2.37
CA LYS A 3 -3.91 -12.52 -3.05
C LYS A 3 -4.34 -12.03 -4.44
N ARG A 4 -5.30 -12.70 -5.11
CA ARG A 4 -5.73 -12.40 -6.47
C ARG A 4 -6.86 -11.35 -6.54
N LEU A 5 -7.61 -11.17 -5.44
CA LEU A 5 -8.73 -10.21 -5.37
C LEU A 5 -8.29 -8.81 -4.91
N LEU A 6 -7.23 -8.72 -4.09
CA LEU A 6 -6.58 -7.44 -3.71
C LEU A 6 -5.93 -6.75 -4.91
N ILE A 7 -5.59 -7.52 -5.95
CA ILE A 7 -4.92 -7.08 -7.16
C ILE A 7 -5.91 -6.41 -8.14
N GLN A 8 -7.21 -6.71 -8.07
CA GLN A 8 -8.20 -6.28 -9.08
C GLN A 8 -8.99 -5.01 -8.70
N LEU A 9 -8.94 -4.53 -7.45
CA LEU A 9 -9.73 -3.39 -6.97
C LEU A 9 -8.93 -2.08 -6.79
N GLN A 10 -7.63 -2.09 -7.07
CA GLN A 10 -6.74 -0.91 -6.93
C GLN A 10 -5.97 -0.61 -8.23
N ASN A 11 -6.65 -0.75 -9.37
CA ASN A 11 -6.08 -0.59 -10.70
C ASN A 11 -5.53 0.84 -10.90
N ILE A 12 -4.32 0.93 -11.47
CA ILE A 12 -3.51 2.12 -11.77
C ILE A 12 -2.62 2.64 -10.62
N LYS A 13 -3.13 3.19 -9.50
CA LYS A 13 -2.25 3.80 -8.47
C LYS A 13 -1.48 2.79 -7.62
N VAL A 14 -2.03 1.61 -7.31
CA VAL A 14 -1.35 0.62 -6.45
C VAL A 14 -0.39 -0.27 -7.23
N TYR A 15 -0.66 -0.57 -8.50
CA TYR A 15 0.30 -1.27 -9.35
C TYR A 15 1.61 -0.49 -9.56
N LYS A 16 1.51 0.84 -9.71
CA LYS A 16 2.70 1.73 -9.75
C LYS A 16 3.49 1.72 -8.43
N LYS A 17 2.78 1.52 -7.30
CA LYS A 17 3.30 1.50 -5.92
C LYS A 17 3.87 0.15 -5.47
N PHE A 18 3.39 -0.97 -6.02
CA PHE A 18 4.01 -2.28 -5.82
C PHE A 18 5.33 -2.40 -6.62
N ILE A 19 5.41 -1.78 -7.80
CA ILE A 19 6.65 -1.63 -8.58
C ILE A 19 7.71 -0.81 -7.82
N ILE A 20 7.31 0.21 -7.06
CA ILE A 20 8.20 1.00 -6.17
C ILE A 20 8.83 0.14 -5.06
N ILE A 21 8.09 -0.86 -4.53
CA ILE A 21 8.60 -1.79 -3.52
C ILE A 21 9.59 -2.79 -4.13
N LEU A 22 9.34 -3.25 -5.36
CA LEU A 22 10.23 -4.15 -6.10
C LEU A 22 11.53 -3.47 -6.56
N ASN A 23 11.51 -2.16 -6.83
CA ASN A 23 12.69 -1.38 -7.23
C ASN A 23 13.58 -0.91 -6.07
N TYR A 24 13.32 -1.37 -4.83
CA TYR A 24 14.20 -1.09 -3.70
C TYR A 24 15.45 -1.98 -3.75
N GLN A 25 16.61 -1.37 -3.96
CA GLN A 25 17.87 -2.12 -4.04
C GLN A 25 18.41 -2.46 -2.66
N LYS A 26 18.69 -3.73 -2.41
CA LYS A 26 19.28 -4.20 -1.15
C LYS A 26 20.80 -4.24 -1.27
N LYS A 27 21.49 -3.84 -0.20
CA LYS A 27 22.95 -3.98 -0.11
C LYS A 27 23.30 -5.46 0.05
N SER A 28 24.34 -5.92 -0.64
CA SER A 28 24.98 -7.20 -0.37
C SER A 28 26.49 -7.03 -0.28
N LYS A 29 27.20 -8.02 0.28
CA LYS A 29 28.66 -7.97 0.43
C LYS A 29 29.39 -7.82 -0.92
N LYS A 30 28.85 -8.43 -1.98
CA LYS A 30 29.42 -8.42 -3.33
C LYS A 30 28.89 -7.27 -4.20
N ASN A 31 27.71 -6.72 -3.87
CA ASN A 31 27.07 -5.64 -4.61
C ASN A 31 26.76 -4.47 -3.65
N PRO A 32 27.74 -3.57 -3.42
CA PRO A 32 27.50 -2.35 -2.67
C PRO A 32 26.59 -1.39 -3.46
N LEU A 33 25.78 -0.59 -2.77
CA LEU A 33 24.92 0.38 -3.45
C LEU A 33 25.73 1.53 -4.04
N THR A 34 25.42 1.90 -5.28
CA THR A 34 25.91 3.13 -5.87
C THR A 34 25.30 4.35 -5.18
N LYS A 35 25.89 5.53 -5.38
CA LYS A 35 25.33 6.80 -4.84
C LYS A 35 23.92 7.06 -5.36
N ASN A 36 23.63 6.69 -6.61
CA ASN A 36 22.31 6.86 -7.21
C ASN A 36 21.28 5.92 -6.59
N ASP A 37 21.64 4.68 -6.32
CA ASP A 37 20.75 3.70 -5.67
C ASP A 37 20.38 4.14 -4.25
N LYS A 38 21.35 4.70 -3.51
CA LYS A 38 21.10 5.27 -2.18
C LYS A 38 20.11 6.45 -2.24
N LYS A 39 20.26 7.35 -3.21
CA LYS A 39 19.36 8.49 -3.42
C LYS A 39 17.95 8.02 -3.78
N ASN A 40 17.82 7.05 -4.67
CA ASN A 40 16.55 6.45 -5.05
C ASN A 40 15.89 5.75 -3.86
N ASN A 41 16.62 4.91 -3.12
CA ASN A 41 16.11 4.25 -1.93
C ASN A 41 15.63 5.24 -0.86
N ARG A 42 16.30 6.38 -0.68
CA ARG A 42 15.86 7.44 0.24
C ARG A 42 14.53 8.05 -0.19
N ARG A 43 14.36 8.33 -1.50
CA ARG A 43 13.08 8.81 -2.03
C ARG A 43 11.96 7.79 -1.81
N LEU A 44 12.22 6.51 -2.12
CA LEU A 44 11.25 5.42 -1.92
C LEU A 44 10.89 5.25 -0.43
N ALA A 45 11.86 5.44 0.48
CA ALA A 45 11.60 5.39 1.92
C ALA A 45 10.66 6.52 2.37
N GLY A 46 10.83 7.75 1.86
CA GLY A 46 9.91 8.85 2.15
C GLY A 46 8.48 8.58 1.68
N GLU A 47 8.32 8.03 0.48
CA GLU A 47 7.01 7.61 -0.04
C GLU A 47 6.38 6.50 0.80
N ARG A 48 7.17 5.57 1.35
CA ARG A 48 6.67 4.49 2.23
C ARG A 48 6.05 5.03 3.51
N VAL A 49 6.63 6.05 4.13
CA VAL A 49 6.10 6.64 5.37
C VAL A 49 4.66 7.14 5.18
N VAL A 50 4.41 7.90 4.10
CA VAL A 50 3.05 8.38 3.77
C VAL A 50 2.09 7.20 3.59
N ASN A 51 2.56 6.13 2.96
CA ASN A 51 1.74 4.95 2.70
C ASN A 51 1.43 4.16 3.98
N GLU A 52 2.40 4.04 4.89
CA GLU A 52 2.23 3.40 6.19
C GLU A 52 1.21 4.16 7.05
N ASN A 53 1.24 5.50 7.03
CA ASN A 53 0.27 6.33 7.72
C ASN A 53 -1.16 6.06 7.21
N VAL A 54 -1.36 6.02 5.89
CA VAL A 54 -2.67 5.70 5.28
C VAL A 54 -3.11 4.28 5.65
N ILE A 55 -2.21 3.29 5.61
CA ILE A 55 -2.53 1.91 6.02
C ILE A 55 -2.89 1.84 7.51
N GLY A 56 -2.17 2.57 8.37
CA GLY A 56 -2.45 2.67 9.80
C GLY A 56 -3.86 3.23 10.06
N MET A 57 -4.24 4.28 9.35
CA MET A 57 -5.60 4.84 9.40
C MET A 57 -6.65 3.83 8.92
N LEU A 58 -6.43 3.17 7.79
CA LEU A 58 -7.35 2.16 7.28
C LEU A 58 -7.52 0.97 8.24
N LYS A 59 -6.46 0.57 8.95
CA LYS A 59 -6.53 -0.48 9.97
C LYS A 59 -7.29 -0.07 11.24
N ARG A 60 -7.60 1.21 11.47
CA ARG A 60 -8.51 1.60 12.56
C ARG A 60 -9.91 1.02 12.36
N PHE A 61 -10.32 0.80 11.12
CA PHE A 61 -11.60 0.16 10.82
C PHE A 61 -11.46 -1.35 11.00
N LYS A 62 -12.22 -1.94 11.95
CA LYS A 62 -12.22 -3.40 12.22
C LYS A 62 -12.50 -4.26 10.99
N ILE A 63 -13.22 -3.71 10.01
CA ILE A 63 -13.48 -4.37 8.72
C ILE A 63 -12.20 -4.67 7.92
N ILE A 64 -11.13 -3.91 8.15
CA ILE A 64 -9.81 -4.04 7.53
C ILE A 64 -8.79 -4.66 8.50
N ALA A 65 -8.87 -4.34 9.79
CA ALA A 65 -7.95 -4.86 10.80
C ALA A 65 -8.16 -6.35 11.12
N ASP A 66 -9.41 -6.78 11.23
CA ASP A 66 -9.75 -8.15 11.62
C ASP A 66 -10.04 -9.05 10.42
N LYS A 67 -10.06 -10.36 10.66
CA LYS A 67 -10.51 -11.32 9.65
C LYS A 67 -11.97 -11.03 9.30
N TYR A 68 -12.19 -10.55 8.08
CA TYR A 68 -13.53 -10.25 7.56
C TYR A 68 -14.38 -11.54 7.46
N ARG A 69 -15.45 -11.64 8.26
CA ARG A 69 -16.35 -12.81 8.31
C ARG A 69 -17.66 -12.63 7.53
N ASN A 70 -17.88 -11.49 6.87
CA ASN A 70 -19.11 -11.21 6.13
C ASN A 70 -18.99 -11.56 4.63
N ARG A 71 -20.12 -11.66 3.91
CA ARG A 71 -20.14 -12.00 2.47
C ARG A 71 -19.24 -11.06 1.65
N CYS A 72 -18.24 -11.62 0.97
CA CYS A 72 -17.23 -10.88 0.22
C CYS A 72 -17.78 -10.05 -0.96
N LYS A 73 -18.98 -10.37 -1.49
CA LYS A 73 -19.59 -9.66 -2.63
C LYS A 73 -19.72 -8.14 -2.44
N ARG A 74 -19.90 -7.66 -1.20
CA ARG A 74 -20.02 -6.22 -0.89
C ARG A 74 -18.77 -5.62 -0.23
N PHE A 75 -17.67 -6.37 -0.11
CA PHE A 75 -16.45 -5.88 0.54
C PHE A 75 -15.87 -4.67 -0.19
N GLY A 76 -15.82 -4.71 -1.54
CA GLY A 76 -15.34 -3.59 -2.35
C GLY A 76 -16.14 -2.31 -2.14
N LEU A 77 -17.48 -2.40 -2.09
CA LEU A 77 -18.34 -1.24 -1.82
C LEU A 77 -18.06 -0.62 -0.44
N ARG A 78 -17.94 -1.44 0.60
CA ARG A 78 -17.65 -0.97 1.97
C ARG A 78 -16.27 -0.33 2.05
N PHE A 79 -15.28 -0.93 1.40
CA PHE A 79 -13.94 -0.36 1.32
C PHE A 79 -13.92 0.98 0.58
N ASN A 80 -14.63 1.08 -0.55
CA ASN A 80 -14.74 2.32 -1.32
C ASN A 80 -15.37 3.45 -0.51
N LEU A 81 -16.44 3.16 0.24
CA LEU A 81 -17.07 4.14 1.13
C LEU A 81 -16.12 4.63 2.22
N ILE A 82 -15.37 3.73 2.86
CA ILE A 82 -14.35 4.09 3.87
C ILE A 82 -13.26 4.96 3.25
N SER A 83 -12.80 4.63 2.05
CA SER A 83 -11.80 5.43 1.35
C SER A 83 -12.34 6.81 0.94
N GLY A 84 -13.62 6.90 0.59
CA GLY A 84 -14.30 8.15 0.27
C GLY A 84 -14.38 9.07 1.48
N ILE A 85 -14.77 8.56 2.65
CA ILE A 85 -14.80 9.30 3.91
C ILE A 85 -13.40 9.82 4.26
N TYR A 86 -12.40 8.94 4.18
CA TYR A 86 -11.02 9.35 4.47
C TYR A 86 -10.51 10.44 3.51
N ASN A 87 -10.84 10.36 2.23
CA ASN A 87 -10.47 11.39 1.25
C ASN A 87 -11.21 12.72 1.45
N PHE A 88 -12.39 12.69 2.08
CA PHE A 88 -13.15 13.89 2.43
C PHE A 88 -12.65 14.55 3.72
N ASP A 89 -12.23 13.74 4.69
CA ASP A 89 -11.64 14.21 5.96
C ASP A 89 -10.18 14.66 5.84
N LEU A 90 -9.54 14.43 4.68
CA LEU A 90 -8.22 14.96 4.38
C LEU A 90 -8.35 16.46 4.02
N PRO A 91 -7.66 17.38 4.73
CA PRO A 91 -7.67 18.80 4.41
C PRO A 91 -7.01 19.11 3.06
#